data_AF-A0A1R1Z203-F1
#
_entry.id   AF-A0A1R1Z203-F1
#
_cell.length_a   1.000
_cell.length_b   1.000
_cell.length_c   1.000
_cell.angle_alpha   90.00
_cell.angle_beta   90.00
_cell.angle_gamma   90.00
#
_symmetry.space_group_name_H-M   'P 1'
#
loop_
_entity.id
_entity.type
_entity.pdbx_description
1 polymer ?
#
loop_
_entity_poly.entity_id
_entity_poly.type
_entity_poly.pdbx_seq_one_letter_code
_entity_poly.pdbx_strand_id
1 'polypeptide(L)'
;MQGAVCVRATVSARGVINIILKDDAQGGDGYITAGRNYSVGGDTLAGTLHLAANLGESGFLNVTGFHRFHDFTRVGGLDRRVTDIKGTLLTATSSPSLNATQRQLYPLMAGFAYVNWINGDAQSSLTNLQYNTAYNFGDVEVYSFGTYSKRIASAYQNARVPTRVARTVAGGTTYFDPDGDNPPNGFSPRQKIREDDMAFTGGVRGDAGGFHYDLSTEFTVNADLRRGISPQRL
;
A
#
# COMPACT_ATOMS: atom_id res chain seq x y z
N MET A 1 -38.41 -9.76 4.00
CA MET A 1 -38.55 -8.28 3.90
C MET A 1 -37.20 -7.68 4.28
N GLN A 2 -36.81 -6.58 3.64
CA GLN A 2 -35.43 -6.11 3.41
C GLN A 2 -34.51 -5.94 4.64
N GLY A 3 -33.21 -6.09 4.38
CA GLY A 3 -32.14 -5.62 5.27
C GLY A 3 -30.74 -5.73 4.64
N ALA A 4 -30.46 -4.94 3.60
CA ALA A 4 -29.08 -4.76 3.11
C ALA A 4 -28.39 -3.70 3.99
N VAL A 5 -27.42 -4.10 4.81
CA VAL A 5 -26.55 -3.16 5.51
C VAL A 5 -25.45 -2.72 4.56
N CYS A 6 -25.55 -1.49 4.04
CA CYS A 6 -24.40 -0.84 3.42
C CYS A 6 -23.46 -0.38 4.54
N VAL A 7 -22.25 -0.94 4.61
CA VAL A 7 -21.19 -0.33 5.41
C VAL A 7 -20.55 0.75 4.55
N ARG A 8 -21.03 1.98 4.71
CA ARG A 8 -20.41 3.17 4.10
C ARG A 8 -19.14 3.50 4.85
N ALA A 9 -18.04 2.82 4.55
CA ALA A 9 -16.71 3.36 4.82
C ALA A 9 -16.38 4.37 3.72
N THR A 10 -16.41 5.66 4.07
CA THR A 10 -16.14 6.75 3.13
C THR A 10 -14.65 6.83 2.84
N VAL A 11 -14.19 6.23 1.73
CA VAL A 11 -13.03 6.69 0.95
C VAL A 11 -13.30 6.45 -0.53
N SER A 12 -13.57 7.52 -1.26
CA SER A 12 -13.87 7.50 -2.69
C SER A 12 -12.58 7.37 -3.52
N ALA A 13 -12.36 6.21 -4.15
CA ALA A 13 -11.79 6.09 -5.50
C ALA A 13 -11.87 4.63 -5.98
N ARG A 14 -12.85 4.36 -6.87
CA ARG A 14 -12.94 3.24 -7.82
C ARG A 14 -12.80 1.81 -7.28
N GLY A 15 -13.94 1.26 -6.87
CA GLY A 15 -14.18 -0.18 -6.76
C GLY A 15 -15.56 -0.41 -6.15
N VAL A 16 -16.45 -1.08 -6.88
CA VAL A 16 -17.71 -1.58 -6.30
C VAL A 16 -17.43 -2.98 -5.78
N ILE A 17 -17.66 -3.20 -4.49
CA ILE A 17 -17.63 -4.53 -3.87
C ILE A 17 -19.04 -5.09 -4.00
N ASN A 18 -19.18 -6.23 -4.66
CA ASN A 18 -20.46 -6.95 -4.71
C ASN A 18 -20.24 -8.31 -4.05
N ILE A 19 -20.73 -8.44 -2.81
CA ILE A 19 -20.69 -9.70 -2.07
C ILE A 19 -22.00 -10.42 -2.37
N ILE A 20 -21.91 -11.51 -3.14
CA ILE A 20 -23.04 -12.45 -3.31
C ILE A 20 -22.92 -13.43 -2.15
N LEU A 21 -23.73 -13.23 -1.11
CA LEU A 21 -23.90 -14.22 -0.05
C LEU A 21 -24.72 -15.39 -0.62
N LYS A 22 -24.20 -16.62 -0.48
CA LYS A 22 -25.02 -17.83 -0.61
C LYS A 22 -25.47 -18.25 0.79
N ASP A 23 -26.70 -18.74 0.88
CA ASP A 23 -27.42 -19.01 2.12
C ASP A 23 -26.99 -20.29 2.86
N ASP A 24 -25.78 -20.82 2.60
CA ASP A 24 -25.32 -22.10 3.14
C ASP A 24 -24.33 -21.93 4.30
N ALA A 25 -24.55 -22.67 5.39
CA ALA A 25 -23.70 -22.68 6.60
C ALA A 25 -22.28 -23.25 6.37
N GLN A 26 -21.99 -23.72 5.16
CA GLN A 26 -20.71 -24.23 4.72
C GLN A 26 -20.47 -23.76 3.29
N GLY A 27 -19.24 -23.41 2.95
CA GLY A 27 -18.90 -23.05 1.59
C GLY A 27 -17.75 -22.07 1.52
N GLY A 28 -17.54 -21.53 0.33
CA GLY A 28 -16.56 -20.50 0.11
C GLY A 28 -16.88 -19.70 -1.12
N ASP A 29 -16.53 -18.44 -1.06
CA ASP A 29 -16.64 -17.51 -2.16
C ASP A 29 -15.35 -16.71 -2.28
N GLY A 30 -15.12 -16.18 -3.46
CA GLY A 30 -13.95 -15.39 -3.71
C GLY A 30 -14.06 -14.70 -5.04
N TYR A 31 -13.31 -13.62 -5.16
CA TYR A 31 -13.23 -12.88 -6.40
C TYR A 31 -11.84 -12.30 -6.55
N ILE A 32 -11.44 -12.11 -7.81
CA ILE A 32 -10.18 -11.50 -8.18
C ILE A 32 -10.52 -10.34 -9.11
N THR A 33 -9.88 -9.20 -8.88
CA THR A 33 -9.98 -8.00 -9.70
C THR A 33 -8.59 -7.64 -10.19
N ALA A 34 -8.46 -7.39 -11.49
CA ALA A 34 -7.24 -6.85 -12.08
C ALA A 34 -7.59 -5.59 -12.87
N GLY A 35 -6.70 -4.60 -12.88
CA GLY A 35 -6.91 -3.35 -13.60
C GLY A 35 -5.66 -2.49 -13.72
N ARG A 36 -5.68 -1.55 -14.64
CA ARG A 36 -4.58 -0.59 -14.88
C ARG A 36 -5.16 0.73 -15.38
N ASN A 37 -4.50 1.85 -15.11
CA ASN A 37 -4.75 3.09 -15.85
C ASN A 37 -3.89 3.09 -17.14
N TYR A 38 -4.54 3.18 -18.30
CA TYR A 38 -3.86 3.10 -19.61
C TYR A 38 -2.81 4.20 -19.83
N SER A 39 -3.02 5.39 -19.31
CA SER A 39 -2.14 6.55 -19.52
C SER A 39 -1.04 6.70 -18.48
N VAL A 40 -1.22 6.16 -17.27
CA VAL A 40 -0.38 6.51 -16.10
C VAL A 40 0.11 5.30 -15.30
N GLY A 41 -0.24 4.07 -15.71
CA GLY A 41 0.17 2.85 -15.01
C GLY A 41 -0.74 2.48 -13.84
N GLY A 42 -0.17 1.99 -12.75
CA GLY A 42 -0.91 1.52 -11.58
C GLY A 42 -1.57 0.17 -11.79
N ASP A 43 -0.81 -0.80 -12.26
CA ASP A 43 -1.26 -2.20 -12.33
C ASP A 43 -1.75 -2.63 -10.94
N THR A 44 -2.99 -3.09 -10.87
CA THR A 44 -3.66 -3.48 -9.63
C THR A 44 -4.12 -4.91 -9.78
N LEU A 45 -3.82 -5.73 -8.77
CA LEU A 45 -4.37 -7.06 -8.59
C LEU A 45 -4.89 -7.15 -7.17
N ALA A 46 -6.17 -7.46 -7.01
CA ALA A 46 -6.79 -7.69 -5.72
C ALA A 46 -7.52 -9.04 -5.74
N GLY A 47 -7.46 -9.77 -4.64
CA GLY A 47 -8.20 -11.01 -4.46
C GLY A 47 -8.78 -11.07 -3.06
N THR A 48 -10.01 -11.55 -2.96
CA THR A 48 -10.62 -11.97 -1.71
C THR A 48 -11.00 -13.44 -1.79
N LEU A 49 -10.81 -14.14 -0.69
CA LEU A 49 -11.32 -15.48 -0.45
C LEU A 49 -12.01 -15.48 0.91
N HIS A 50 -13.19 -16.04 0.96
CA HIS A 50 -13.95 -16.32 2.16
C HIS A 50 -14.25 -17.82 2.21
N LEU A 51 -14.02 -18.44 3.36
CA LEU A 51 -14.25 -19.86 3.60
C LEU A 51 -15.02 -19.98 4.91
N ALA A 52 -16.10 -20.74 4.89
CA ALA A 52 -16.93 -21.08 6.04
C ALA A 52 -17.02 -22.61 6.15
N ALA A 53 -16.77 -23.14 7.34
CA ALA A 53 -16.83 -24.58 7.61
C ALA A 53 -17.46 -24.84 8.97
N ASN A 54 -18.18 -25.95 9.09
CA ASN A 54 -18.66 -26.44 10.38
C ASN A 54 -17.49 -27.04 11.17
N LEU A 55 -17.51 -26.83 12.48
CA LEU A 55 -16.65 -27.49 13.45
C LEU A 55 -17.49 -28.47 14.26
N GLY A 56 -17.40 -29.77 13.92
CA GLY A 56 -18.24 -30.79 14.53
C GLY A 56 -19.73 -30.54 14.27
N GLU A 57 -20.56 -30.84 15.28
CA GLU A 57 -22.02 -30.73 15.18
C GLU A 57 -22.54 -29.35 15.61
N SER A 58 -21.76 -28.60 16.41
CA SER A 58 -22.24 -27.44 17.15
C SER A 58 -21.32 -26.22 17.05
N GLY A 59 -20.45 -26.17 16.04
CA GLY A 59 -19.52 -25.06 15.85
C GLY A 59 -19.30 -24.68 14.40
N PHE A 60 -18.61 -23.55 14.21
CA PHE A 60 -18.25 -23.05 12.88
C PHE A 60 -16.90 -22.33 12.93
N LEU A 61 -16.26 -22.22 11.77
CA LEU A 61 -15.09 -21.41 11.49
C LEU A 61 -15.32 -20.67 10.18
N ASN A 62 -15.23 -19.34 10.21
CA ASN A 62 -15.07 -18.56 8.99
C ASN A 62 -13.70 -17.90 8.95
N VAL A 63 -13.12 -17.88 7.77
CA VAL A 63 -11.84 -17.25 7.47
C VAL A 63 -12.02 -16.41 6.23
N THR A 64 -11.64 -15.13 6.31
CA THR A 64 -11.57 -14.22 5.18
C THR A 64 -10.14 -13.79 4.96
N GLY A 65 -9.66 -13.95 3.73
CA GLY A 65 -8.40 -13.39 3.26
C GLY A 65 -8.65 -12.35 2.17
N PHE A 66 -7.91 -11.25 2.23
CA PHE A 66 -7.83 -10.25 1.18
C PHE A 66 -6.36 -9.92 0.92
N HIS A 67 -6.00 -9.84 -0.35
CA HIS A 67 -4.71 -9.31 -0.76
C HIS A 67 -4.89 -8.34 -1.92
N ARG A 68 -4.20 -7.21 -1.87
CA ARG A 68 -4.11 -6.27 -2.98
C ARG A 68 -2.69 -5.79 -3.17
N PHE A 69 -2.24 -5.88 -4.41
CA PHE A 69 -1.12 -5.13 -4.92
C PHE A 69 -1.62 -4.00 -5.82
N HIS A 70 -1.05 -2.82 -5.67
CA HIS A 70 -1.22 -1.67 -6.55
C HIS A 70 0.17 -1.10 -6.85
N ASP A 71 0.54 -1.03 -8.12
CA ASP A 71 1.78 -0.42 -8.54
C ASP A 71 1.68 1.10 -8.61
N PHE A 72 2.79 1.78 -8.84
CA PHE A 72 2.82 3.22 -9.01
C PHE A 72 1.95 3.69 -10.17
N THR A 73 1.23 4.80 -9.97
CA THR A 73 0.82 5.66 -11.08
C THR A 73 1.80 6.82 -11.24
N ARG A 74 1.93 7.33 -12.46
CA ARG A 74 2.82 8.43 -12.79
C ARG A 74 2.05 9.51 -13.53
N VAL A 75 1.79 10.62 -12.85
CA VAL A 75 1.18 11.83 -13.41
C VAL A 75 2.12 13.03 -13.33
N GLY A 76 3.40 12.76 -13.07
CA GLY A 76 4.49 13.72 -13.04
C GLY A 76 4.61 14.50 -14.34
N GLY A 77 4.64 15.83 -14.24
CA GLY A 77 4.91 16.72 -15.37
C GLY A 77 6.40 17.06 -15.53
N LEU A 78 6.64 18.05 -16.38
CA LEU A 78 7.97 18.65 -16.58
C LEU A 78 8.53 19.23 -15.27
N ASP A 79 9.84 19.09 -15.05
CA ASP A 79 10.51 19.72 -13.92
C ASP A 79 11.06 21.10 -14.32
N ARG A 80 10.44 22.17 -13.79
CA ARG A 80 10.81 23.57 -14.10
C ARG A 80 12.18 23.99 -13.58
N ARG A 81 12.86 23.15 -12.80
CA ARG A 81 14.28 23.36 -12.43
C ARG A 81 15.23 22.92 -13.54
N VAL A 82 14.73 22.15 -14.50
CA VAL A 82 15.50 21.48 -15.55
C VAL A 82 15.06 21.96 -16.94
N THR A 83 13.76 22.12 -17.18
CA THR A 83 13.21 22.48 -18.48
C THR A 83 12.27 23.69 -18.44
N ASP A 84 12.05 24.32 -19.59
CA ASP A 84 11.01 25.31 -19.80
C ASP A 84 9.60 24.67 -19.89
N ILE A 85 8.57 25.49 -20.18
CA ILE A 85 7.17 25.02 -20.33
C ILE A 85 6.96 24.08 -21.51
N LYS A 86 7.89 24.04 -22.48
CA LYS A 86 7.85 23.17 -23.65
C LYS A 86 8.65 21.88 -23.45
N GLY A 87 9.28 21.70 -22.28
CA GLY A 87 10.14 20.55 -21.99
C GLY A 87 11.55 20.67 -22.59
N THR A 88 11.94 21.87 -23.02
CA THR A 88 13.30 22.13 -23.53
C THR A 88 14.25 22.41 -22.37
N LEU A 89 15.45 21.84 -22.41
CA LEU A 89 16.49 22.08 -21.39
C LEU A 89 16.77 23.58 -21.21
N LEU A 90 16.80 24.01 -19.96
CA LEU A 90 17.15 25.38 -19.59
C LEU A 90 18.61 25.71 -19.96
N THR A 91 18.86 26.95 -20.34
CA THR A 91 20.16 27.44 -20.81
C THR A 91 20.84 28.32 -19.76
N ALA A 92 22.05 28.80 -20.06
CA ALA A 92 22.74 29.79 -19.24
C ALA A 92 22.00 31.14 -19.15
N THR A 93 21.10 31.44 -20.09
CA THR A 93 20.36 32.70 -20.18
C THR A 93 18.90 32.58 -19.72
N SER A 94 18.42 31.36 -19.46
CA SER A 94 17.08 31.12 -18.95
C SER A 94 16.97 31.39 -17.44
N SER A 95 15.76 31.45 -16.90
CA SER A 95 15.49 31.58 -15.46
C SER A 95 14.66 30.39 -14.96
N PRO A 96 15.20 29.52 -14.08
CA PRO A 96 16.56 29.54 -13.55
C PRO A 96 17.63 29.20 -14.60
N SER A 97 18.84 29.77 -14.49
CA SER A 97 19.94 29.50 -15.41
C SER A 97 20.68 28.22 -15.05
N LEU A 98 21.03 27.40 -16.03
CA LEU A 98 21.86 26.20 -15.84
C LEU A 98 23.32 26.44 -16.22
N ASN A 99 24.25 26.00 -15.37
CA ASN A 99 25.69 26.00 -15.64
C ASN A 99 26.09 24.87 -16.62
N ALA A 100 27.35 24.84 -17.06
CA ALA A 100 27.83 23.88 -18.05
C ALA A 100 27.66 22.41 -17.60
N THR A 101 28.01 22.09 -16.35
CA THR A 101 27.87 20.75 -15.78
C THR A 101 26.41 20.32 -15.70
N GLN A 102 25.51 21.20 -15.26
CA GLN A 102 24.07 20.91 -15.19
C GLN A 102 23.50 20.62 -16.58
N ARG A 103 23.89 21.39 -17.60
CA ARG A 103 23.43 21.15 -18.98
C ARG A 103 23.94 19.83 -19.57
N GLN A 104 25.09 19.33 -19.09
CA GLN A 104 25.62 18.03 -19.49
C GLN A 104 24.92 16.87 -18.77
N LEU A 105 24.67 17.00 -17.46
CA LEU A 105 24.17 15.88 -16.64
C LEU A 105 22.64 15.76 -16.65
N TYR A 106 21.89 16.86 -16.72
CA TYR A 106 20.43 16.84 -16.54
C TYR A 106 19.68 16.09 -17.66
N PRO A 107 20.08 16.16 -18.94
CA PRO A 107 19.47 15.35 -20.00
C PRO A 107 19.67 13.84 -19.83
N LEU A 108 20.62 13.41 -18.99
CA LEU A 108 20.91 12.00 -18.72
C LEU A 108 20.00 11.39 -17.65
N MET A 109 19.19 12.22 -16.98
CA MET A 109 18.19 11.76 -15.99
C MET A 109 17.18 10.83 -16.65
N ALA A 110 16.91 9.67 -16.04
CA ALA A 110 15.92 8.74 -16.59
C ALA A 110 14.52 9.39 -16.65
N GLY A 111 13.86 9.24 -17.80
CA GLY A 111 12.55 9.82 -18.05
C GLY A 111 12.55 11.32 -18.37
N PHE A 112 13.71 11.94 -18.63
CA PHE A 112 13.77 13.34 -19.08
C PHE A 112 12.82 13.61 -20.27
N ALA A 113 12.04 14.70 -20.28
CA ALA A 113 11.99 15.80 -19.31
C ALA A 113 11.02 15.58 -18.12
N TYR A 114 10.34 14.44 -18.07
CA TYR A 114 9.37 14.05 -17.04
C TYR A 114 10.03 13.34 -15.85
N VAL A 115 11.00 14.02 -15.24
CA VAL A 115 11.83 13.46 -14.17
C VAL A 115 11.16 13.47 -12.79
N ASN A 116 10.04 14.19 -12.63
CA ASN A 116 9.40 14.35 -11.34
C ASN A 116 8.32 13.30 -11.09
N TRP A 117 8.66 12.22 -10.37
CA TRP A 117 7.74 11.10 -10.14
C TRP A 117 6.93 11.20 -8.84
N ILE A 118 7.03 12.33 -8.12
CA ILE A 118 6.30 12.52 -6.84
C ILE A 118 4.78 12.50 -7.01
N ASN A 119 4.28 12.89 -8.18
CA ASN A 119 2.86 12.96 -8.44
C ASN A 119 2.36 11.63 -9.02
N GLY A 120 1.50 10.97 -8.25
CA GLY A 120 0.92 9.68 -8.57
C GLY A 120 0.63 8.89 -7.30
N ASP A 121 0.05 7.72 -7.50
CA ASP A 121 -0.25 6.77 -6.43
C ASP A 121 1.02 6.07 -5.99
N ALA A 122 1.13 5.87 -4.68
CA ALA A 122 2.17 5.05 -4.09
C ALA A 122 1.95 3.58 -4.45
N GLN A 123 3.04 2.85 -4.71
CA GLN A 123 2.97 1.40 -4.74
C GLN A 123 2.57 0.90 -3.35
N SER A 124 1.59 0.01 -3.28
CA SER A 124 1.13 -0.57 -2.03
C SER A 124 0.81 -2.05 -2.18
N SER A 125 1.17 -2.80 -1.15
CA SER A 125 0.75 -4.19 -0.91
C SER A 125 0.02 -4.21 0.42
N LEU A 126 -1.23 -4.66 0.40
CA LEU A 126 -2.09 -4.80 1.57
C LEU A 126 -2.58 -6.24 1.66
N THR A 127 -2.32 -6.88 2.78
CA THR A 127 -2.91 -8.18 3.12
C THR A 127 -3.76 -8.02 4.37
N ASN A 128 -5.01 -8.45 4.32
CA ASN A 128 -5.87 -8.55 5.50
C ASN A 128 -6.32 -10.01 5.65
N LEU A 129 -6.20 -10.53 6.86
CA LEU A 129 -6.75 -11.81 7.26
C LEU A 129 -7.69 -11.58 8.42
N GLN A 130 -8.82 -12.27 8.42
CA GLN A 130 -9.76 -12.29 9.52
C GLN A 130 -10.24 -13.72 9.72
N TYR A 131 -10.50 -14.09 10.96
CA TYR A 131 -11.29 -15.28 11.24
C TYR A 131 -12.30 -14.99 12.34
N ASN A 132 -13.35 -15.80 12.39
CA ASN A 132 -14.23 -15.93 13.54
C ASN A 132 -14.71 -17.38 13.69
N THR A 133 -14.88 -17.80 14.92
CA THR A 133 -15.29 -19.15 15.26
C THR A 133 -16.05 -19.16 16.57
N ALA A 134 -16.99 -20.08 16.69
CA ALA A 134 -17.62 -20.42 17.95
C ALA A 134 -17.93 -21.91 18.01
N TYR A 135 -18.03 -22.44 19.23
CA TYR A 135 -18.43 -23.80 19.49
C TYR A 135 -19.37 -23.84 20.70
N ASN A 136 -20.55 -24.43 20.49
CA ASN A 136 -21.60 -24.55 21.48
C ASN A 136 -21.53 -25.93 22.18
N PHE A 137 -21.48 -25.90 23.52
CA PHE A 137 -21.44 -27.06 24.41
C PHE A 137 -22.77 -27.28 25.16
N GLY A 138 -23.88 -26.73 24.65
CA GLY A 138 -25.20 -26.76 25.27
C GLY A 138 -25.50 -25.42 25.95
N ASP A 139 -25.22 -25.34 27.25
CA ASP A 139 -25.49 -24.15 28.08
C ASP A 139 -24.40 -23.08 27.96
N VAL A 140 -23.29 -23.40 27.27
CA VAL A 140 -22.09 -22.57 27.17
C VAL A 140 -21.56 -22.59 25.74
N GLU A 141 -21.22 -21.42 25.22
CA GLU A 141 -20.57 -21.22 23.94
C GLU A 141 -19.22 -20.54 24.13
N VAL A 142 -18.18 -21.14 23.54
CA VAL A 142 -16.84 -20.55 23.48
C VAL A 142 -16.66 -19.94 22.10
N TYR A 143 -16.20 -18.70 22.04
CA TYR A 143 -15.99 -18.00 20.77
C TYR A 143 -14.62 -17.33 20.69
N SER A 144 -14.15 -17.14 19.46
CA SER A 144 -12.95 -16.37 19.17
C SER A 144 -13.04 -15.72 17.81
N PHE A 145 -12.45 -14.54 17.68
CA PHE A 145 -12.26 -13.87 16.41
C PHE A 145 -10.99 -13.04 16.44
N GLY A 146 -10.43 -12.79 15.26
CA GLY A 146 -9.21 -12.01 15.17
C GLY A 146 -8.94 -11.49 13.76
N THR A 147 -8.06 -10.51 13.70
CA THR A 147 -7.64 -9.86 12.46
C THR A 147 -6.13 -9.72 12.42
N TYR A 148 -5.56 -9.82 11.22
CA TYR A 148 -4.19 -9.47 10.91
C TYR A 148 -4.15 -8.62 9.65
N SER A 149 -3.44 -7.50 9.69
CA SER A 149 -3.23 -6.61 8.55
C SER A 149 -1.75 -6.36 8.35
N LYS A 150 -1.31 -6.41 7.09
CA LYS A 150 0.03 -6.06 6.69
C LYS A 150 0.00 -5.07 5.55
N ARG A 151 0.62 -3.91 5.77
CA ARG A 151 0.77 -2.88 4.75
C ARG A 151 2.24 -2.62 4.47
N ILE A 152 2.63 -2.76 3.21
CA ILE A 152 3.90 -2.26 2.70
C ILE A 152 3.57 -1.25 1.63
N ALA A 153 3.97 0.00 1.81
CA ALA A 153 3.77 1.03 0.80
C ALA A 153 5.03 1.84 0.58
N SER A 154 5.18 2.36 -0.63
CA SER A 154 6.31 3.18 -1.01
C SER A 154 5.89 4.27 -1.98
N ALA A 155 6.30 5.51 -1.71
CA ALA A 155 6.01 6.67 -2.54
C ALA A 155 7.32 7.31 -3.04
N TYR A 156 7.30 7.81 -4.26
CA TYR A 156 8.39 8.64 -4.78
C TYR A 156 8.39 10.02 -4.09
N GLN A 157 9.57 10.56 -3.89
CA GLN A 157 9.80 11.93 -3.44
C GLN A 157 10.26 12.80 -4.62
N ASN A 158 10.49 14.10 -4.41
CA ASN A 158 11.00 14.93 -5.50
C ASN A 158 12.34 14.39 -6.01
N ALA A 159 12.50 14.35 -7.32
CA ALA A 159 13.78 13.99 -7.93
C ALA A 159 14.91 14.90 -7.41
N ARG A 160 16.04 14.27 -7.08
CA ARG A 160 17.31 14.92 -6.79
C ARG A 160 18.07 15.00 -8.11
N VAL A 161 18.11 16.20 -8.69
CA VAL A 161 18.91 16.47 -9.89
C VAL A 161 20.39 16.14 -9.62
N PRO A 162 21.17 15.73 -10.64
CA PRO A 162 22.53 15.21 -10.46
C PRO A 162 23.43 16.05 -9.55
N THR A 163 23.34 17.37 -9.66
CA THR A 163 24.17 18.31 -8.90
C THR A 163 23.67 18.61 -7.49
N ARG A 164 22.56 18.00 -7.05
CA ARG A 164 21.89 18.36 -5.78
C ARG A 164 22.58 17.78 -4.55
N VAL A 165 23.17 16.59 -4.70
CA VAL A 165 23.90 15.91 -3.63
C VAL A 165 25.31 15.67 -4.16
N ALA A 166 26.26 16.44 -3.64
CA ALA A 166 27.64 16.41 -4.08
C ALA A 166 28.58 16.52 -2.88
N ARG A 167 29.77 15.96 -3.02
CA ARG A 167 30.86 16.10 -2.06
C ARG A 167 32.09 16.61 -2.78
N THR A 168 32.74 17.64 -2.26
CA THR A 168 34.02 18.12 -2.77
C THR A 168 35.12 17.75 -1.79
N VAL A 169 36.15 17.05 -2.26
CA VAL A 169 37.35 16.71 -1.48
C VAL A 169 38.58 17.01 -2.32
N ALA A 170 39.53 17.76 -1.77
CA ALA A 170 40.80 18.11 -2.44
C ALA A 170 40.62 18.69 -3.87
N GLY A 171 39.55 19.47 -4.11
CA GLY A 171 39.25 20.08 -5.41
C GLY A 171 38.46 19.19 -6.39
N GLY A 172 38.29 17.90 -6.10
CA GLY A 172 37.43 16.99 -6.87
C GLY A 172 36.00 16.98 -6.34
N THR A 173 35.01 17.28 -7.19
CA THR A 173 33.58 17.13 -6.86
C THR A 173 33.06 15.78 -7.34
N THR A 174 32.53 14.97 -6.43
CA THR A 174 31.78 13.77 -6.76
C THR A 174 30.30 14.00 -6.51
N TYR A 175 29.47 13.58 -7.45
CA TYR A 175 28.02 13.61 -7.30
C TYR A 175 27.55 12.28 -6.74
N PHE A 176 26.64 12.33 -5.78
CA PHE A 176 26.03 11.12 -5.23
C PHE A 176 25.04 10.56 -6.23
N ASP A 177 25.32 9.34 -6.68
CA ASP A 177 24.43 8.56 -7.52
C ASP A 177 24.27 7.17 -6.89
N PRO A 178 23.11 6.88 -6.28
CA PRO A 178 22.86 5.57 -5.70
C PRO A 178 22.74 4.46 -6.76
N ASP A 179 22.53 4.83 -8.02
CA ASP A 179 22.34 3.87 -9.11
C ASP A 179 23.67 3.49 -9.77
N GLY A 180 24.75 4.21 -9.45
CA GLY A 180 26.10 3.92 -9.90
C GLY A 180 26.40 4.37 -11.33
N ASP A 181 25.54 5.23 -11.90
CA ASP A 181 25.70 5.72 -13.26
C ASP A 181 26.92 6.64 -13.39
N ASN A 182 27.64 6.50 -14.51
CA ASN A 182 28.77 7.35 -14.87
C ASN A 182 28.60 7.88 -16.31
N PRO A 183 28.38 9.19 -16.49
CA PRO A 183 28.36 10.22 -15.46
C PRO A 183 27.09 10.18 -14.57
N PRO A 184 27.15 10.69 -13.33
CA PRO A 184 26.01 10.75 -12.42
C PRO A 184 24.81 11.47 -13.01
N ASN A 185 23.63 10.86 -12.94
CA ASN A 185 22.42 11.34 -13.58
C ASN A 185 21.24 11.55 -12.62
N GLY A 186 21.49 11.58 -11.30
CA GLY A 186 20.49 11.94 -10.30
C GLY A 186 19.48 10.83 -10.01
N PHE A 187 18.63 11.01 -8.99
CA PHE A 187 17.79 9.91 -8.49
C PHE A 187 16.50 10.41 -7.84
N SER A 188 15.48 9.56 -7.73
CA SER A 188 14.25 9.86 -6.98
C SER A 188 14.19 9.03 -5.70
N PRO A 189 14.31 9.63 -4.50
CA PRO A 189 14.19 8.90 -3.26
C PRO A 189 12.80 8.28 -3.12
N ARG A 190 12.75 7.11 -2.49
CA ARG A 190 11.49 6.46 -2.13
C ARG A 190 11.33 6.47 -0.62
N GLN A 191 10.22 7.01 -0.14
CA GLN A 191 9.81 6.83 1.25
C GLN A 191 9.03 5.53 1.34
N LYS A 192 9.40 4.67 2.28
CA LYS A 192 8.77 3.37 2.50
C LYS A 192 8.21 3.28 3.91
N ILE A 193 7.01 2.71 4.00
CA ILE A 193 6.36 2.33 5.25
C ILE A 193 6.14 0.81 5.25
N ARG A 194 6.24 0.22 6.43
CA ARG A 194 5.87 -1.17 6.69
C ARG A 194 5.19 -1.25 8.05
N GLU A 195 3.94 -1.69 8.04
CA GLU A 195 3.11 -1.83 9.23
C GLU A 195 2.53 -3.24 9.26
N ASP A 196 2.50 -3.81 10.47
CA ASP A 196 1.91 -5.10 10.79
C ASP A 196 1.00 -4.88 12.02
N ASP A 197 -0.31 -5.12 11.87
CA ASP A 197 -1.34 -4.91 12.88
C ASP A 197 -2.09 -6.22 13.17
N MET A 198 -2.35 -6.51 14.43
CA MET A 198 -3.13 -7.69 14.85
C MET A 198 -4.06 -7.39 16.02
N ALA A 199 -5.22 -8.02 16.00
CA ALA A 199 -6.18 -8.01 17.11
C ALA A 199 -6.76 -9.41 17.27
N PHE A 200 -6.95 -9.85 18.51
CA PHE A 200 -7.47 -11.15 18.87
C PHE A 200 -8.43 -11.00 20.05
N THR A 201 -9.59 -11.62 19.95
CA THR A 201 -10.57 -11.70 21.03
C THR A 201 -10.97 -13.15 21.24
N GLY A 202 -11.09 -13.54 22.50
CA GLY A 202 -11.63 -14.83 22.92
C GLY A 202 -12.56 -14.64 24.10
N GLY A 203 -13.66 -15.40 24.12
CA GLY A 203 -14.65 -15.29 25.17
C GLY A 203 -15.51 -16.53 25.34
N VAL A 204 -16.28 -16.52 26.42
CA VAL A 204 -17.23 -17.55 26.80
C VAL A 204 -18.54 -16.86 27.15
N ARG A 205 -19.64 -17.33 26.58
CA ARG A 205 -20.99 -16.85 26.88
C ARG A 205 -21.95 -18.00 27.13
N GLY A 206 -23.01 -17.78 27.88
CA GLY A 206 -23.96 -18.86 28.18
C GLY A 206 -25.03 -18.46 29.18
N ASP A 207 -25.73 -19.49 29.66
CA ASP A 207 -26.87 -19.39 30.55
C ASP A 207 -26.62 -20.15 31.85
N ALA A 208 -26.80 -19.49 32.99
CA ALA A 208 -26.69 -20.13 34.30
C ALA A 208 -27.85 -19.68 35.20
N GLY A 209 -28.78 -20.59 35.51
CA GLY A 209 -29.89 -20.30 36.43
C GLY A 209 -30.81 -19.17 35.97
N GLY A 210 -31.00 -19.00 34.65
CA GLY A 210 -31.79 -17.93 34.05
C GLY A 210 -31.02 -16.60 33.89
N PHE A 211 -29.72 -16.58 34.17
CA PHE A 211 -28.85 -15.43 33.94
C PHE A 211 -27.95 -15.66 32.72
N HIS A 212 -28.03 -14.74 31.75
CA HIS A 212 -27.12 -14.69 30.61
C HIS A 212 -25.80 -14.03 31.01
N TYR A 213 -24.67 -14.67 30.69
CA TYR A 213 -23.34 -14.09 30.89
C TYR A 213 -22.53 -14.09 29.59
N ASP A 214 -21.62 -13.12 29.46
CA ASP A 214 -20.59 -13.06 28.42
C ASP A 214 -19.31 -12.50 29.05
N LEU A 215 -18.22 -13.27 28.98
CA LEU A 215 -16.91 -12.89 29.46
C LEU A 215 -15.90 -13.01 28.33
N SER A 216 -15.23 -11.91 28.00
CA SER A 216 -14.26 -11.84 26.91
C SER A 216 -12.96 -11.16 27.31
N THR A 217 -11.87 -11.54 26.64
CA THR A 217 -10.59 -10.84 26.69
C THR A 217 -10.13 -10.48 25.29
N GLU A 218 -9.49 -9.32 25.15
CA GLU A 218 -8.96 -8.80 23.89
C GLU A 218 -7.47 -8.48 24.02
N PHE A 219 -6.72 -8.81 22.97
CA PHE A 219 -5.31 -8.51 22.83
C PHE A 219 -5.06 -7.87 21.46
N THR A 220 -4.41 -6.70 21.44
CA THR A 220 -4.14 -5.94 20.22
C THR A 220 -2.69 -5.49 20.20
N VAL A 221 -2.02 -5.66 19.06
CA VAL A 221 -0.63 -5.23 18.82
C VAL A 221 -0.55 -4.50 17.50
N ASN A 222 0.13 -3.36 17.51
CA ASN A 222 0.55 -2.63 16.32
C ASN A 222 2.09 -2.57 16.31
N ALA A 223 2.69 -2.98 15.19
CA ALA A 223 4.12 -2.85 14.96
C ALA A 223 4.39 -2.08 13.66
N ASP A 224 4.80 -0.81 13.79
CA ASP A 224 5.44 -0.08 12.70
C ASP A 224 6.91 -0.52 12.63
N LEU A 225 7.19 -1.49 11.75
CA LEU A 225 8.46 -2.20 11.79
C LEU A 225 9.60 -1.37 11.19
N ARG A 226 9.34 -0.49 10.19
CA ARG A 226 10.35 0.43 9.61
C ARG A 226 9.70 1.57 8.80
N ARG A 227 9.97 2.81 9.20
CA ARG A 227 9.90 3.99 8.32
C ARG A 227 11.30 4.34 7.85
N GLY A 228 11.49 4.44 6.54
CA GLY A 228 12.81 4.76 5.98
C GLY A 228 12.71 5.45 4.63
N ILE A 229 13.69 6.31 4.35
CA ILE A 229 13.91 6.86 3.02
C ILE A 229 15.08 6.08 2.41
N SER A 230 14.82 5.37 1.32
CA SER A 230 15.85 4.66 0.57
C SER A 230 16.12 5.39 -0.75
N PRO A 231 17.37 5.75 -1.07
CA PRO A 231 17.74 6.06 -2.44
C PRO A 231 17.67 4.76 -3.25
N GLN A 232 16.90 4.73 -4.32
CA GLN A 232 16.67 3.54 -5.16
C GLN A 232 16.46 3.94 -6.62
N ARG A 233 16.84 3.00 -7.49
CA ARG A 233 16.73 2.96 -8.95
C ARG A 233 15.43 3.50 -9.54
N LEU A 234 15.57 4.25 -10.63
CA LEU A 234 14.50 4.51 -11.61
C LEU A 234 14.30 3.32 -12.55
#